data_AF-A0A7C5T364-F1
#
_entry.id   AF-A0A7C5T364-F1
#
_cell.length_a   1.000
_cell.length_b   1.000
_cell.length_c   1.000
_cell.angle_alpha   90.00
_cell.angle_beta   90.00
_cell.angle_gamma   90.00
#
_symmetry.space_group_name_H-M   'P 1'
#
loop_
_entity.id
_entity.type
_entity.pdbx_description
1 polymer ?
#
loop_
_entity_poly.entity_id
_entity_poly.type
_entity_poly.pdbx_seq_one_letter_code
_entity_poly.pdbx_strand_id
1 'polypeptide(L)'
;MFRCRVVLKPYVKPPRLIKERGLAKNLRPGRGFSLCELSKAGLTISEARKLKIPVDLRRRSCHEWNVKLLENLMKGLKPSQKVESPQVEPSRS
;
A
#
# COMPACT_ATOMS: atom_id res chain seq x y z
N MET A 1 23.51 -10.94 -15.82
CA MET A 1 23.71 -10.18 -14.56
C MET A 1 22.43 -9.40 -14.24
N PHE A 2 21.34 -10.08 -13.86
CA PHE A 2 20.06 -9.43 -13.56
C PHE A 2 19.97 -9.20 -12.05
N ARG A 3 20.35 -8.00 -11.59
CA ARG A 3 19.94 -7.56 -10.26
C ARG A 3 18.42 -7.40 -10.29
N CYS A 4 17.70 -8.47 -9.96
CA CYS A 4 16.26 -8.44 -9.70
C CYS A 4 16.02 -7.44 -8.56
N ARG A 5 15.78 -6.18 -8.92
CA ARG A 5 15.27 -5.19 -7.98
C ARG A 5 13.89 -5.71 -7.57
N VAL A 6 13.75 -6.10 -6.30
CA VAL A 6 12.46 -6.46 -5.74
C VAL A 6 11.60 -5.20 -5.78
N VAL A 7 10.78 -5.08 -6.82
CA VAL A 7 9.85 -3.95 -6.96
C VAL A 7 8.58 -4.34 -6.25
N LEU A 8 8.20 -3.55 -5.26
CA LEU A 8 6.94 -3.70 -4.57
C LEU A 8 5.78 -3.56 -5.56
N LYS A 9 4.91 -4.57 -5.65
CA LYS A 9 3.74 -4.56 -6.51
C LYS A 9 2.46 -4.62 -5.68
N PRO A 10 1.44 -3.80 -5.97
CA PRO A 10 0.13 -3.95 -5.36
C PRO A 10 -0.62 -5.13 -5.96
N TYR A 11 -1.57 -5.68 -5.21
CA TYR A 11 -2.49 -6.70 -5.70
C TYR A 11 -3.84 -6.06 -6.06
N VAL A 12 -4.44 -6.51 -7.18
CA VAL A 12 -5.68 -5.95 -7.72
C VAL A 12 -6.62 -7.07 -8.11
N LYS A 13 -7.93 -6.83 -7.91
CA LYS A 13 -8.97 -7.71 -8.43
C LYS A 13 -9.01 -7.63 -9.97
N PRO A 14 -8.99 -8.76 -10.69
CA PRO A 14 -9.16 -8.73 -12.14
C PRO A 14 -10.59 -8.30 -12.52
N PRO A 15 -10.78 -7.77 -13.75
CA PRO A 15 -12.13 -7.47 -14.23
C PRO A 15 -12.98 -8.74 -14.31
N ARG A 16 -14.27 -8.60 -14.02
CA ARG A 16 -15.26 -9.68 -14.16
C ARG A 16 -15.56 -9.88 -15.65
N LEU A 17 -15.30 -11.07 -16.18
CA LEU A 17 -15.66 -11.40 -17.56
C LEU A 17 -17.05 -12.06 -17.61
N ILE A 18 -17.84 -11.75 -18.64
CA ILE A 18 -19.17 -12.31 -18.85
C ILE A 18 -19.09 -13.84 -18.98
N LYS A 19 -18.08 -14.34 -19.72
CA LYS A 19 -17.84 -15.78 -19.95
C LYS A 19 -17.57 -16.60 -18.69
N GLU A 20 -17.11 -15.97 -17.61
CA GLU A 20 -16.72 -16.67 -16.38
C GLU A 20 -17.90 -16.95 -15.44
N ARG A 21 -19.12 -16.53 -15.80
CA ARG A 21 -20.36 -16.81 -15.06
C ARG A 21 -20.29 -16.57 -13.54
N GLY A 22 -19.43 -15.63 -13.10
CA GLY A 22 -19.29 -15.28 -11.68
C GLY A 22 -18.22 -16.06 -10.89
N LEU A 23 -17.38 -16.85 -11.55
CA LEU A 23 -16.21 -17.45 -10.90
C LEU A 23 -15.26 -16.37 -10.38
N ALA A 24 -14.91 -16.46 -9.10
CA ALA A 24 -13.94 -15.55 -8.48
C ALA A 24 -12.53 -15.89 -8.97
N LYS A 25 -11.81 -14.88 -9.45
CA LYS A 25 -10.42 -15.02 -9.90
C LYS A 25 -9.44 -14.64 -8.79
N ASN A 26 -8.27 -15.26 -8.87
CA ASN A 26 -7.11 -14.90 -8.07
C ASN A 26 -6.70 -13.44 -8.28
N LEU A 27 -6.19 -12.82 -7.22
CA LEU A 27 -5.61 -11.48 -7.27
C LEU A 27 -4.40 -11.48 -8.20
N ARG A 28 -4.25 -10.40 -8.97
CA ARG A 28 -3.11 -10.22 -9.87
C ARG A 28 -2.21 -9.08 -9.41
N PRO A 29 -0.89 -9.13 -9.68
CA PRO A 29 -0.02 -7.98 -9.48
C PRO A 29 -0.43 -6.85 -10.43
N GLY A 30 -0.69 -5.67 -9.87
CA GLY A 30 -0.95 -4.44 -10.59
C GLY A 30 0.34 -3.72 -10.99
N ARG A 31 0.19 -2.67 -11.80
CA ARG A 31 1.31 -1.82 -12.26
C ARG A 31 1.93 -0.98 -11.14
N GLY A 32 1.08 -0.39 -10.29
CA GLY A 32 1.46 0.57 -9.25
C GLY A 32 0.29 0.90 -8.31
N PHE A 33 0.59 1.50 -7.16
CA PHE A 33 -0.35 1.85 -6.10
C PHE A 33 -1.23 3.02 -6.52
N SER A 34 -2.49 3.03 -6.06
CA SER A 34 -3.39 4.15 -6.34
C SER A 34 -3.07 5.36 -5.46
N LEU A 35 -3.51 6.54 -5.88
CA LEU A 35 -3.39 7.77 -5.09
C LEU A 35 -4.05 7.63 -3.73
N CYS A 36 -5.22 6.99 -3.71
CA CYS A 36 -6.02 6.75 -2.52
C CYS A 36 -5.31 5.84 -1.51
N GLU A 37 -4.59 4.81 -1.99
CA GLU A 37 -3.78 3.92 -1.15
C GLU A 37 -2.59 4.66 -0.53
N LEU A 38 -1.90 5.49 -1.32
CA LEU A 38 -0.78 6.30 -0.85
C LEU A 38 -1.22 7.32 0.21
N SER A 39 -2.33 8.04 -0.04
CA SER A 39 -2.87 8.99 0.92
C SER A 39 -3.25 8.32 2.25
N LYS A 40 -3.86 7.13 2.21
CA LYS A 40 -4.18 6.36 3.44
C LYS A 40 -2.93 5.88 4.17
N ALA A 41 -1.87 5.52 3.44
CA ALA A 41 -0.58 5.17 4.02
C ALA A 41 0.23 6.40 4.51
N GLY A 42 -0.28 7.62 4.32
CA GLY A 42 0.42 8.85 4.69
C GLY A 42 1.58 9.21 3.76
N LEU A 43 1.58 8.72 2.52
CA LEU A 43 2.61 8.99 1.51
C LEU A 43 2.14 10.01 0.48
N THR A 44 3.00 10.96 0.17
CA THR A 44 2.84 11.83 -0.99
C THR A 44 3.42 11.18 -2.26
N ILE A 45 2.98 11.63 -3.43
CA ILE A 45 3.49 11.13 -4.73
C ILE A 45 5.01 11.34 -4.83
N SER A 46 5.52 12.46 -4.31
CA SER A 46 6.95 12.78 -4.33
C SER A 46 7.76 11.80 -3.47
N GLU A 47 7.30 11.51 -2.25
CA GLU A 47 7.93 10.53 -1.37
C GLU A 47 7.89 9.11 -1.96
N ALA A 48 6.75 8.71 -2.51
CA ALA A 48 6.60 7.42 -3.18
C ALA A 48 7.62 7.26 -4.33
N ARG A 49 7.85 8.32 -5.12
CA ARG A 49 8.85 8.33 -6.21
C ARG A 49 10.28 8.22 -5.66
N LYS A 50 10.61 8.91 -4.57
CA LYS A 50 11.92 8.79 -3.89
C LYS A 50 12.15 7.37 -3.37
N LEU A 51 11.13 6.76 -2.78
CA LEU A 51 11.13 5.39 -2.29
C LEU A 51 11.07 4.33 -3.41
N LYS A 52 11.03 4.73 -4.69
CA LYS A 52 10.90 3.86 -5.87
C LYS A 52 9.65 2.97 -5.84
N ILE A 53 8.59 3.45 -5.18
CA ILE A 53 7.28 2.80 -5.19
C ILE A 53 6.58 3.17 -6.51
N PRO A 54 6.10 2.19 -7.29
CA PRO A 54 5.38 2.48 -8.52
C PRO A 54 4.01 3.08 -8.21
N VAL A 55 3.69 4.23 -8.81
CA VAL A 55 2.42 4.94 -8.64
C VAL A 55 1.58 4.86 -9.92
N ASP A 56 0.30 4.53 -9.79
CA ASP A 56 -0.68 4.53 -10.87
C ASP A 56 -1.74 5.61 -10.63
N LEU A 57 -1.52 6.77 -11.25
CA LEU A 57 -2.38 7.95 -11.12
C LEU A 57 -3.80 7.75 -11.69
N ARG A 58 -3.98 6.77 -12.58
CA ARG A 58 -5.26 6.55 -13.28
C ARG A 58 -6.25 5.72 -12.45
N ARG A 59 -5.79 5.02 -11.42
CA ARG A 59 -6.61 4.10 -10.64
C ARG A 59 -7.29 4.82 -9.48
N ARG A 60 -8.61 4.72 -9.41
CA ARG A 60 -9.42 5.31 -8.33
C ARG A 60 -9.79 4.32 -7.21
N SER A 61 -9.61 3.02 -7.44
CA SER A 61 -9.93 1.99 -6.43
C SER A 61 -8.92 2.01 -5.29
N CYS A 62 -9.42 1.84 -4.07
CA CYS A 62 -8.62 1.75 -2.86
C CYS A 62 -8.82 0.35 -2.27
N HIS A 63 -7.73 -0.36 -2.00
CA HIS A 63 -7.78 -1.70 -1.43
C HIS A 63 -6.99 -1.77 -0.12
N GLU A 64 -7.63 -2.23 0.94
CA GLU A 64 -7.05 -2.25 2.30
C GLU A 64 -5.81 -3.13 2.41
N TRP A 65 -5.74 -4.24 1.69
CA TRP A 65 -4.56 -5.11 1.69
C TRP A 65 -3.31 -4.40 1.13
N ASN A 66 -3.48 -3.50 0.16
CA ASN A 66 -2.38 -2.70 -0.38
C ASN A 66 -1.94 -1.61 0.59
N VAL A 67 -2.87 -1.02 1.34
CA VAL A 67 -2.56 -0.05 2.41
C VAL A 67 -1.75 -0.73 3.52
N LYS A 68 -2.20 -1.88 4.01
CA LYS A 68 -1.46 -2.69 5.00
C LYS A 68 -0.07 -3.08 4.51
N LEU A 69 0.06 -3.40 3.21
CA LEU A 69 1.37 -3.67 2.61
C LEU A 69 2.30 -2.46 2.67
N LEU A 70 1.80 -1.25 2.33
CA LEU A 70 2.58 -0.01 2.43
C LEU A 70 2.95 0.32 3.88
N GLU A 71 2.02 0.18 4.83
CA GLU A 71 2.28 0.36 6.26
C GLU A 71 3.35 -0.61 6.77
N ASN A 72 3.27 -1.88 6.39
CA ASN A 72 4.25 -2.90 6.81
C ASN A 72 5.65 -2.59 6.27
N LEU A 73 5.76 -2.03 5.07
CA LEU A 73 7.05 -1.58 4.55
C LEU A 73 7.61 -0.41 5.34
N MET A 74 6.75 0.55 5.71
CA MET A 74 7.15 1.66 6.57
C MET A 74 7.61 1.17 7.93
N LYS A 75 6.97 0.13 8.49
CA LYS A 75 7.42 -0.51 9.73
C LYS A 75 8.76 -1.23 9.56
N GLY A 76 8.97 -1.96 8.45
CA GLY A 76 10.22 -2.65 8.15
C GLY A 76 11.40 -1.72 7.86
N LEU A 77 11.14 -0.48 7.44
CA LEU A 77 12.14 0.58 7.24
C LEU A 77 12.53 1.29 8.54
N LYS A 78 11.74 1.15 9.62
CA LYS A 78 12.08 1.74 10.92
C LYS A 78 13.02 0.78 11.66
N PRO A 79 14.29 1.14 11.94
CA PRO A 79 14.99 0.48 13.04
C PRO A 79 14.17 0.78 14.29
N SER A 80 13.60 -0.27 14.90
CA SER A 80 12.86 -0.29 16.16
C SER A 80 12.83 1.04 16.92
N GLN A 81 11.94 1.96 16.55
CA GLN A 81 11.59 3.08 17.41
C GLN A 81 10.24 2.74 18.01
N LYS A 82 10.30 2.26 19.26
CA LYS A 82 9.16 2.21 20.15
C LYS A 82 8.51 3.59 20.15
N VAL A 83 7.31 3.68 19.62
CA VAL A 83 6.40 4.77 20.01
C VAL A 83 5.57 4.17 21.13
N GLU A 84 6.10 4.26 22.35
CA GLU A 84 5.26 4.32 23.53
C GLU A 84 4.48 5.63 23.39
N SER A 85 3.23 5.54 22.99
CA SER A 85 2.28 6.65 23.12
C SER A 85 2.26 7.05 24.60
N PRO A 86 2.59 8.30 24.97
CA PRO A 86 2.40 8.75 26.34
C PRO A 86 0.91 8.64 26.63
N GLN A 87 0.57 7.83 27.63
CA GLN A 87 -0.71 7.95 28.32
C GLN A 87 -0.70 9.35 28.94
N VAL A 88 -1.33 10.32 28.27
CA VAL A 88 -1.70 11.57 28.93
C VAL A 88 -3.11 11.37 29.49
N GLU A 89 -3.18 10.59 30.56
CA GLU A 89 -3.99 10.95 31.71
C GLU A 89 -2.99 11.61 32.67
N PRO A 90 -3.24 12.70 33.42
CA PRO A 90 -4.52 13.20 33.93
C PRO A 90 -4.61 14.76 33.82
N SER A 91 -5.53 15.56 34.36
CA SER A 91 -6.04 15.61 35.74
C SER A 91 -7.07 16.75 35.92
N ARG A 92 -8.07 16.44 36.75
CA ARG A 92 -8.79 17.29 37.72
C ARG A 92 -9.43 18.61 37.27
N SER A 93 -10.76 18.66 37.43
CA SER A 93 -11.46 19.56 38.37
C SER A 93 -12.77 18.91 38.79
#